data_AF-A0AAD0TWA4-F1
#
_entry.id   AF-A0AAD0TWA4-F1
#
_cell.length_a   1.000
_cell.length_b   1.000
_cell.length_c   1.000
_cell.angle_alpha   90.00
_cell.angle_beta   90.00
_cell.angle_gamma   90.00
#
_symmetry.space_group_name_H-M   'P 1'
#
loop_
_entity.id
_entity.type
_entity.pdbx_description
1 polymer ?
#
loop_
_entity_poly.entity_id
_entity_poly.type
_entity_poly.pdbx_seq_one_letter_code
_entity_poly.pdbx_strand_id
1 'polypeptide(L)'
;MTNGRVRATGFSLFELVLVVVLLAVIMAFAIPQYIGIKNQAHNASVDVVAGGFASAVLMVKGQWELSGRPKGVNNTTHINYGGVIVGVDGHRGTPTGDKTTNTDTRASAMTALQCQKVLSVILQDAPTSTLSTEVSIITKVSYLVRYNTKNNQCIYYLTHNLNTNNLPTDGAVMAKKVGFSYFPTTGKVQIFKN
;
A
#
# COMPACT_ATOMS: atom_id res chain seq x y z
N MET A 1 45.71 51.33 -11.82
CA MET A 1 44.74 50.22 -11.82
C MET A 1 45.51 48.94 -12.16
N THR A 2 46.00 48.23 -11.15
CA THR A 2 46.78 47.00 -11.34
C THR A 2 45.83 45.82 -11.55
N ASN A 3 45.87 45.25 -12.76
CA ASN A 3 44.98 44.19 -13.19
C ASN A 3 45.50 42.85 -12.63
N GLY A 4 44.97 42.43 -11.48
CA GLY A 4 45.29 41.15 -10.84
C GLY A 4 44.69 39.99 -11.63
N ARG A 5 45.45 39.41 -12.57
CA ARG A 5 45.07 38.17 -13.23
C ARG A 5 45.09 37.02 -12.21
N VAL A 6 43.91 36.53 -11.86
CA VAL A 6 43.75 35.26 -11.12
C VAL A 6 44.29 34.13 -12.00
N ARG A 7 45.40 33.50 -11.59
CA ARG A 7 45.91 32.28 -12.23
C ARG A 7 44.95 31.13 -11.91
N ALA A 8 44.26 30.61 -12.92
CA ALA A 8 43.58 29.33 -12.81
C ALA A 8 44.64 28.22 -12.75
N THR A 9 44.89 27.67 -11.57
CA THR A 9 45.66 26.45 -11.40
C THR A 9 44.84 25.29 -11.95
N GLY A 10 45.28 24.69 -13.06
CA GLY A 10 44.65 23.49 -13.62
C GLY A 10 44.76 22.29 -12.68
N PHE A 11 43.76 21.42 -12.72
CA PHE A 11 43.69 20.19 -11.92
C PHE A 11 44.81 19.21 -12.33
N SER A 12 45.47 18.57 -11.37
CA SER A 12 46.51 17.56 -11.67
C SER A 12 45.88 16.27 -12.19
N LEU A 13 46.51 15.63 -13.17
CA LEU A 13 46.07 14.33 -13.72
C LEU A 13 46.04 13.26 -12.61
N PHE A 14 47.01 13.30 -11.69
CA PHE A 14 47.05 12.40 -10.55
C PHE A 14 45.90 12.63 -9.56
N GLU A 15 45.50 13.89 -9.36
CA GLU A 15 44.42 14.26 -8.46
C GLU A 15 43.08 13.74 -8.99
N LEU A 16 42.85 13.81 -10.30
CA LEU A 16 41.68 13.20 -10.93
C LEU A 16 41.67 11.68 -10.74
N VAL A 17 42.81 11.01 -10.95
CA VAL A 17 42.93 9.55 -10.83
C VAL A 17 42.65 9.10 -9.39
N LEU A 18 43.24 9.77 -8.41
CA LEU A 18 43.01 9.46 -7.00
C LEU A 18 41.52 9.60 -6.65
N VAL A 19 40.87 10.67 -7.10
CA VAL A 19 39.44 10.93 -6.82
C VAL A 19 38.56 9.82 -7.39
N VAL A 20 38.75 9.41 -8.65
CA VAL A 20 37.92 8.34 -9.24
C VAL A 20 38.16 6.99 -8.57
N VAL A 21 39.39 6.69 -8.16
CA VAL A 21 39.72 5.46 -7.40
C VAL A 21 39.04 5.47 -6.04
N LEU A 22 39.10 6.59 -5.30
CA LEU A 22 38.44 6.72 -4.01
C LEU A 22 36.92 6.58 -4.14
N LEU A 23 36.31 7.23 -5.15
CA LEU A 23 34.88 7.09 -5.42
C LEU A 23 34.50 5.65 -5.75
N ALA A 24 35.31 4.93 -6.52
CA ALA A 24 35.07 3.53 -6.83
C ALA A 24 35.07 2.64 -5.57
N VAL A 25 36.03 2.85 -4.66
CA VAL A 25 36.09 2.10 -3.39
C VAL A 25 34.89 2.41 -2.50
N ILE A 26 34.50 3.67 -2.36
CA ILE A 26 33.33 4.06 -1.55
C ILE A 26 32.04 3.46 -2.12
N MET A 27 31.85 3.49 -3.45
CA MET A 27 30.66 2.92 -4.10
C MET A 27 30.57 1.41 -3.90
N ALA A 28 31.69 0.69 -3.94
CA ALA A 28 31.72 -0.76 -3.75
C ALA A 28 31.12 -1.17 -2.39
N PHE A 29 31.35 -0.40 -1.33
CA PHE A 29 30.77 -0.65 -0.01
C PHE A 29 29.35 -0.08 0.16
N ALA A 30 29.03 1.04 -0.48
CA ALA A 30 27.74 1.71 -0.31
C ALA A 30 26.56 0.96 -0.96
N ILE A 31 26.77 0.34 -2.13
CA ILE A 31 25.69 -0.28 -2.92
C ILE A 31 24.98 -1.43 -2.17
N PRO A 32 25.68 -2.43 -1.60
CA PRO A 32 25.01 -3.55 -0.92
C PRO A 32 24.16 -3.11 0.27
N GLN A 33 24.68 -2.17 1.08
CA GLN A 33 23.97 -1.64 2.24
C GLN A 33 22.73 -0.84 1.83
N TYR A 34 22.83 -0.05 0.75
CA TYR A 34 21.72 0.74 0.24
C TYR A 34 20.54 -0.13 -0.23
N ILE A 35 20.81 -1.27 -0.86
CA ILE A 35 19.76 -2.24 -1.25
C ILE A 35 19.06 -2.81 -0.02
N GLY A 36 19.81 -3.16 1.03
CA GLY A 36 19.26 -3.65 2.29
C GLY A 36 18.33 -2.63 2.97
N ILE A 37 18.75 -1.37 3.05
CA ILE A 37 17.96 -0.27 3.62
C ILE A 37 16.68 -0.05 2.82
N LYS A 38 16.74 -0.10 1.49
CA LYS A 38 15.54 -0.01 0.64
C LYS A 38 14.52 -1.10 0.99
N ASN A 39 14.93 -2.35 1.09
CA ASN A 39 14.01 -3.45 1.39
C ASN A 39 13.37 -3.29 2.78
N GLN A 40 14.15 -2.84 3.78
CA GLN A 40 13.65 -2.54 5.11
C GLN A 40 12.64 -1.38 5.10
N ALA A 41 12.91 -0.33 4.33
CA ALA A 41 12.00 0.80 4.18
C ALA A 41 10.66 0.40 3.53
N HIS A 42 10.70 -0.47 2.52
CA HIS A 42 9.49 -1.00 1.88
C HIS A 42 8.65 -1.83 2.88
N ASN A 43 9.29 -2.71 3.65
CA ASN A 43 8.62 -3.50 4.69
C ASN A 43 8.02 -2.60 5.79
N ALA A 44 8.76 -1.59 6.23
CA ALA A 44 8.26 -0.61 7.20
C ALA A 44 7.07 0.19 6.64
N SER A 45 7.06 0.52 5.35
CA SER A 45 5.92 1.20 4.72
C SER A 45 4.64 0.35 4.78
N VAL A 46 4.75 -0.98 4.67
CA VAL A 46 3.61 -1.89 4.80
C VAL A 46 3.09 -1.88 6.24
N ASP A 47 3.98 -1.88 7.23
CA ASP A 47 3.57 -1.78 8.63
C ASP A 47 2.83 -0.45 8.89
N VAL A 48 3.32 0.66 8.33
CA VAL A 48 2.67 1.99 8.43
C VAL A 48 1.31 2.01 7.75
N VAL A 49 1.22 1.55 6.50
CA VAL A 49 -0.05 1.53 5.75
C VAL A 49 -1.06 0.60 6.42
N ALA A 50 -0.65 -0.59 6.85
CA ALA A 50 -1.53 -1.52 7.55
C ALA A 50 -2.01 -0.97 8.91
N GLY A 51 -1.12 -0.30 9.65
CA GLY A 51 -1.47 0.39 10.90
C GLY A 51 -2.48 1.51 10.68
N GLY A 52 -2.21 2.39 9.70
CA GLY A 52 -3.13 3.47 9.31
C GLY A 52 -4.46 2.94 8.80
N PHE A 53 -4.45 1.84 8.05
CA PHE A 53 -5.65 1.16 7.58
C PHE A 53 -6.47 0.58 8.74
N ALA A 54 -5.82 -0.06 9.73
CA ALA A 54 -6.51 -0.56 10.91
C ALA A 54 -7.16 0.57 11.73
N SER A 55 -6.45 1.69 11.91
CA SER A 55 -7.02 2.88 12.55
C SER A 55 -8.20 3.44 11.76
N ALA A 56 -8.09 3.54 10.43
CA ALA A 56 -9.17 4.01 9.57
C ALA A 56 -10.41 3.10 9.64
N VAL A 57 -10.24 1.78 9.63
CA VAL A 57 -11.34 0.81 9.83
C VAL A 57 -12.06 1.08 11.15
N LEU A 58 -11.32 1.32 12.24
CA LEU A 58 -11.90 1.63 13.54
C LEU A 58 -12.61 2.98 13.56
N MET A 59 -12.08 4.00 12.88
CA MET A 59 -12.73 5.30 12.80
C MET A 59 -14.03 5.24 11.98
N VAL A 60 -14.03 4.54 10.83
CA VAL A 60 -15.25 4.29 10.04
C VAL A 60 -16.29 3.56 10.89
N LYS A 61 -15.87 2.51 11.61
CA LYS A 61 -16.77 1.82 12.53
C LYS A 61 -17.29 2.75 13.63
N GLY A 62 -16.44 3.58 14.22
CA GLY A 62 -16.82 4.58 15.21
C GLY A 62 -17.88 5.56 14.67
N GLN A 63 -17.72 6.04 13.45
CA GLN A 63 -18.73 6.90 12.81
C GLN A 63 -20.06 6.18 12.57
N TRP A 64 -20.01 4.88 12.21
CA TRP A 64 -21.21 4.07 12.10
C TRP A 64 -21.93 3.89 13.45
N GLU A 65 -21.19 3.66 14.53
CA GLU A 65 -21.73 3.60 15.90
C GLU A 65 -22.37 4.95 16.30
N LEU A 66 -21.67 6.06 16.06
CA LEU A 66 -22.16 7.42 16.35
C LEU A 66 -23.41 7.79 15.54
N SER A 67 -23.53 7.25 14.32
CA SER A 67 -24.71 7.43 13.46
C SER A 67 -25.91 6.58 13.89
N GLY A 68 -25.82 5.88 15.03
CA GLY A 68 -26.91 5.05 15.55
C GLY A 68 -27.03 3.69 14.86
N ARG A 69 -25.91 3.15 14.34
CA ARG A 69 -25.86 1.86 13.63
C ARG A 69 -26.85 1.79 12.46
N PRO A 70 -26.76 2.72 11.49
CA PRO A 70 -27.67 2.72 10.36
C PRO A 70 -27.61 1.37 9.65
N LYS A 71 -28.79 0.88 9.28
CA LYS A 71 -28.99 -0.28 8.41
C LYS A 71 -29.76 0.21 7.22
N GLY A 72 -29.08 0.38 6.10
CA GLY A 72 -29.77 0.81 4.90
C GLY A 72 -30.57 -0.32 4.27
N VAL A 73 -31.34 0.05 3.24
CA VAL A 73 -32.22 -0.87 2.51
C VAL A 73 -31.44 -1.69 1.49
N ASN A 74 -31.98 -2.83 1.08
CA ASN A 74 -31.41 -3.69 0.03
C ASN A 74 -29.94 -4.09 0.28
N ASN A 75 -29.58 -4.35 1.55
CA ASN A 75 -28.21 -4.70 1.94
C ASN A 75 -27.15 -3.62 1.64
N THR A 76 -27.58 -2.36 1.46
CA THR A 76 -26.67 -1.24 1.22
C THR A 76 -26.69 -0.30 2.40
N THR A 77 -25.56 -0.11 3.06
CA THR A 77 -25.42 0.82 4.19
C THR A 77 -24.22 1.70 3.93
N HIS A 78 -24.42 3.01 4.05
CA HIS A 78 -23.40 4.01 3.82
C HIS A 78 -23.34 4.95 5.00
N ILE A 79 -22.14 5.43 5.31
CA ILE A 79 -21.92 6.47 6.30
C ILE A 79 -21.06 7.59 5.73
N ASN A 80 -21.15 8.78 6.31
CA ASN A 80 -20.22 9.86 6.02
C ASN A 80 -19.03 9.74 6.97
N TYR A 81 -17.85 9.52 6.40
CA TYR A 81 -16.58 9.49 7.10
C TYR A 81 -15.71 10.64 6.59
N GLY A 82 -15.63 11.73 7.37
CA GLY A 82 -14.76 12.87 7.04
C GLY A 82 -15.08 13.55 5.71
N GLY A 83 -16.36 13.60 5.31
CA GLY A 83 -16.79 14.16 4.03
C GLY A 83 -16.83 13.15 2.87
N VAL A 84 -16.31 11.94 3.08
CA VAL A 84 -16.33 10.86 2.08
C VAL A 84 -17.41 9.85 2.43
N ILE A 85 -18.16 9.36 1.44
CA ILE A 85 -19.18 8.33 1.67
C ILE A 85 -18.54 6.95 1.55
N VAL A 86 -18.55 6.21 2.66
CA VAL A 86 -18.00 4.85 2.76
C VAL A 86 -19.14 3.85 2.89
N GLY A 87 -19.08 2.78 2.11
CA GLY A 87 -19.95 1.62 2.26
C GLY A 87 -19.50 0.78 3.46
N VAL A 88 -20.44 0.38 4.30
CA VAL A 88 -20.18 -0.42 5.50
C VAL A 88 -21.14 -1.60 5.63
N ASP A 89 -20.74 -2.65 6.34
CA ASP A 89 -21.64 -3.71 6.75
C ASP A 89 -22.66 -3.18 7.77
N GLY A 90 -23.96 -3.26 7.46
CA GLY A 90 -25.01 -2.72 8.31
C GLY A 90 -25.16 -3.40 9.67
N HIS A 91 -24.53 -4.55 9.91
CA HIS A 91 -24.56 -5.22 11.23
C HIS A 91 -23.29 -4.99 12.04
N ARG A 92 -22.17 -4.68 11.38
CA ARG A 92 -20.84 -4.64 11.99
C ARG A 92 -20.15 -3.28 11.93
N GLY A 93 -20.58 -2.40 11.03
CA GLY A 93 -19.94 -1.11 10.75
C GLY A 93 -18.58 -1.22 10.09
N THR A 94 -18.20 -2.41 9.59
CA THR A 94 -16.91 -2.61 8.94
C THR A 94 -16.94 -2.08 7.51
N PRO A 95 -15.87 -1.39 7.03
CA PRO A 95 -15.81 -0.91 5.66
C PRO A 95 -15.88 -2.03 4.62
N THR A 96 -16.71 -1.83 3.59
CA THR A 96 -16.91 -2.79 2.50
C THR A 96 -16.85 -2.18 1.11
N GLY A 97 -16.65 -0.86 0.99
CA GLY A 97 -16.41 -0.22 -0.29
C GLY A 97 -16.68 1.28 -0.27
N ASP A 98 -16.90 1.85 -1.45
CA ASP A 98 -17.34 3.23 -1.64
C ASP A 98 -18.81 3.28 -2.09
N LYS A 99 -19.35 4.50 -2.27
CA LYS A 99 -20.72 4.71 -2.80
C LYS A 99 -20.83 4.45 -4.31
N THR A 100 -19.71 4.40 -5.04
CA THR A 100 -19.72 4.39 -6.52
C THR A 100 -20.21 3.08 -7.10
N THR A 101 -20.14 2.00 -6.34
CA THR A 101 -20.56 0.68 -6.82
C THR A 101 -22.04 0.39 -6.57
N ASN A 102 -22.73 1.10 -5.65
CA ASN A 102 -24.13 0.80 -5.24
C ASN A 102 -24.38 -0.71 -5.02
N THR A 103 -23.32 -1.44 -4.64
CA THR A 103 -23.32 -2.88 -4.46
C THR A 103 -23.70 -3.23 -3.04
N ASP A 104 -24.06 -4.50 -2.84
CA ASP A 104 -24.20 -5.12 -1.53
C ASP A 104 -23.03 -4.78 -0.60
N THR A 105 -23.30 -4.08 0.50
CA THR A 105 -22.29 -3.63 1.47
C THR A 105 -22.11 -4.62 2.61
N ARG A 106 -22.77 -5.80 2.56
CA ARG A 106 -22.54 -6.87 3.56
C ARG A 106 -21.11 -7.35 3.47
N ALA A 107 -20.48 -7.57 4.62
CA ALA A 107 -19.15 -8.15 4.69
C ALA A 107 -19.07 -9.48 3.93
N SER A 108 -20.14 -10.29 3.94
CA SER A 108 -20.21 -11.58 3.23
C SER A 108 -20.28 -11.47 1.70
N ALA A 109 -20.59 -10.29 1.16
CA ALA A 109 -20.74 -10.04 -0.28
C ALA A 109 -19.51 -9.37 -0.89
N MET A 110 -18.38 -9.35 -0.17
CA MET A 110 -17.15 -8.70 -0.61
C MET A 110 -16.57 -9.31 -1.88
N THR A 111 -15.94 -8.44 -2.67
CA THR A 111 -15.27 -8.75 -3.93
C THR A 111 -13.89 -8.12 -3.97
N ALA A 112 -13.03 -8.54 -4.91
CA ALA A 112 -11.72 -7.92 -5.11
C ALA A 112 -11.83 -6.42 -5.44
N LEU A 113 -12.86 -6.03 -6.20
CA LEU A 113 -13.16 -4.62 -6.49
C LEU A 113 -13.47 -3.83 -5.22
N GLN A 114 -14.33 -4.39 -4.36
CA GLN A 114 -14.64 -3.77 -3.08
C GLN A 114 -13.41 -3.65 -2.19
N CYS A 115 -12.52 -4.65 -2.14
CA CYS A 115 -11.25 -4.54 -1.43
C CYS A 115 -10.41 -3.37 -1.95
N GLN A 116 -10.30 -3.20 -3.27
CA GLN A 116 -9.57 -2.07 -3.86
C GLN A 116 -10.22 -0.74 -3.46
N LYS A 117 -11.55 -0.65 -3.50
CA LYS A 117 -12.28 0.56 -3.11
C LYS A 117 -12.13 0.90 -1.64
N VAL A 118 -12.21 -0.10 -0.75
CA VAL A 118 -11.96 0.09 0.68
C VAL A 118 -10.59 0.73 0.90
N LEU A 119 -9.53 0.21 0.26
CA LEU A 119 -8.19 0.78 0.36
C LEU A 119 -8.13 2.25 -0.08
N SER A 120 -8.80 2.59 -1.18
CA SER A 120 -8.80 3.96 -1.72
C SER A 120 -9.65 4.95 -0.92
N VAL A 121 -10.70 4.49 -0.24
CA VAL A 121 -11.73 5.38 0.32
C VAL A 121 -11.55 5.66 1.81
N ILE A 122 -10.97 4.73 2.58
CA ILE A 122 -10.84 4.91 4.03
C ILE A 122 -9.53 5.59 4.45
N LEU A 123 -8.53 5.58 3.57
CA LEU A 123 -7.24 6.24 3.79
C LEU A 123 -7.25 7.64 3.18
N GLN A 124 -6.72 8.62 3.92
CA GLN A 124 -6.59 10.01 3.42
C GLN A 124 -5.54 10.12 2.32
N ASP A 125 -4.41 9.43 2.47
CA ASP A 125 -3.37 9.29 1.45
C ASP A 125 -3.31 7.81 1.04
N ALA A 126 -4.29 7.41 0.24
CA ALA A 126 -4.41 6.02 -0.17
C ALA A 126 -3.32 5.66 -1.19
N PRO A 127 -2.56 4.57 -0.97
CA PRO A 127 -1.58 4.14 -1.95
C PRO A 127 -2.26 3.65 -3.22
N THR A 128 -1.58 3.82 -4.35
CA THR A 128 -2.08 3.32 -5.64
C THR A 128 -2.21 1.80 -5.63
N SER A 129 -3.28 1.31 -6.24
CA SER A 129 -3.58 -0.12 -6.24
C SER A 129 -4.20 -0.59 -7.56
N THR A 130 -4.00 -1.87 -7.88
CA THR A 130 -4.56 -2.50 -9.09
C THR A 130 -5.13 -3.88 -8.82
N LEU A 131 -6.09 -4.27 -9.65
CA LEU A 131 -6.60 -5.64 -9.77
C LEU A 131 -6.01 -6.34 -11.00
N SER A 132 -5.33 -5.61 -11.88
CA SER A 132 -4.81 -6.15 -13.13
C SER A 132 -3.89 -7.36 -12.90
N THR A 133 -3.84 -8.23 -13.89
CA THR A 133 -2.89 -9.34 -13.99
C THR A 133 -1.69 -8.98 -14.87
N GLU A 134 -1.70 -7.80 -15.51
CA GLU A 134 -0.64 -7.33 -16.39
C GLU A 134 0.57 -6.80 -15.61
N VAL A 135 1.75 -7.39 -15.86
CA VAL A 135 3.01 -7.00 -15.21
C VAL A 135 3.34 -5.52 -15.40
N SER A 136 3.07 -4.97 -16.58
CA SER A 136 3.33 -3.56 -16.93
C SER A 136 2.52 -2.55 -16.11
N ILE A 137 1.37 -2.97 -15.58
CA ILE A 137 0.51 -2.17 -14.70
C ILE A 137 0.92 -2.37 -13.24
N ILE A 138 1.18 -3.62 -12.85
CA ILE A 138 1.54 -4.00 -11.47
C ILE A 138 2.82 -3.29 -11.01
N THR A 139 3.82 -3.16 -11.88
CA THR A 139 5.10 -2.50 -11.54
C THR A 139 4.98 -0.98 -11.36
N LYS A 140 3.86 -0.37 -11.74
CA LYS A 140 3.62 1.09 -11.64
C LYS A 140 2.80 1.51 -10.43
N VAL A 141 2.18 0.57 -9.71
CA VAL A 141 1.34 0.84 -8.55
C VAL A 141 1.98 0.28 -7.28
N SER A 142 1.57 0.75 -6.10
CA SER A 142 2.13 0.31 -4.82
C SER A 142 1.60 -1.04 -4.34
N TYR A 143 0.31 -1.31 -4.55
CA TYR A 143 -0.35 -2.54 -4.08
C TYR A 143 -1.08 -3.32 -5.17
N LEU A 144 -0.91 -4.64 -5.16
CA LEU A 144 -1.73 -5.58 -5.90
C LEU A 144 -2.83 -6.13 -4.98
N VAL A 145 -4.08 -5.96 -5.38
CA VAL A 145 -5.24 -6.38 -4.59
C VAL A 145 -5.71 -7.75 -5.08
N ARG A 146 -5.91 -8.67 -4.13
CA ARG A 146 -6.50 -10.00 -4.36
C ARG A 146 -7.55 -10.29 -3.29
N TYR A 147 -8.44 -11.21 -3.61
CA TYR A 147 -9.51 -11.61 -2.71
C TYR A 147 -9.53 -13.13 -2.49
N ASN A 148 -9.74 -13.53 -1.24
CA ASN A 148 -9.91 -14.91 -0.85
C ASN A 148 -11.37 -15.13 -0.45
N THR A 149 -12.13 -15.76 -1.36
CA THR A 149 -13.55 -16.07 -1.18
C THR A 149 -13.82 -17.01 0.00
N LYS A 150 -12.89 -17.93 0.31
CA LYS A 150 -13.07 -18.93 1.38
C LYS A 150 -13.06 -18.31 2.78
N ASN A 151 -12.21 -17.32 2.98
CA ASN A 151 -12.01 -16.68 4.30
C ASN A 151 -12.62 -15.28 4.38
N ASN A 152 -13.30 -14.83 3.32
CA ASN A 152 -13.74 -13.44 3.16
C ASN A 152 -12.61 -12.46 3.53
N GLN A 153 -11.55 -12.49 2.74
CA GLN A 153 -10.30 -11.81 3.10
C GLN A 153 -9.79 -11.02 1.89
N CYS A 154 -9.64 -9.72 2.07
CA CYS A 154 -8.91 -8.85 1.16
C CYS A 154 -7.41 -8.99 1.43
N ILE A 155 -6.60 -9.10 0.38
CA ILE A 155 -5.16 -9.26 0.47
C ILE A 155 -4.50 -8.18 -0.37
N TYR A 156 -3.62 -7.40 0.25
CA TYR A 156 -2.89 -6.31 -0.36
C TYR A 156 -1.42 -6.66 -0.38
N TYR A 157 -0.90 -6.99 -1.57
CA TYR A 157 0.51 -7.33 -1.77
C TYR A 157 1.31 -6.11 -2.17
N LEU A 158 2.45 -5.88 -1.53
CA LEU A 158 3.38 -4.84 -1.96
C LEU A 158 4.04 -5.25 -3.29
N THR A 159 3.84 -4.44 -4.34
CA THR A 159 4.27 -4.77 -5.70
C THR A 159 5.79 -4.81 -5.88
N HIS A 160 6.53 -3.98 -5.13
CA HIS A 160 7.99 -3.91 -5.19
C HIS A 160 8.66 -5.26 -4.90
N ASN A 161 8.03 -6.09 -4.07
CA ASN A 161 8.54 -7.40 -3.66
C ASN A 161 7.93 -8.56 -4.48
N LEU A 162 7.18 -8.25 -5.55
CA LEU A 162 6.58 -9.28 -6.41
C LEU A 162 7.54 -9.69 -7.53
N ASN A 163 7.75 -11.00 -7.64
CA ASN A 163 8.38 -11.60 -8.82
C ASN A 163 7.36 -11.65 -9.97
N THR A 164 7.74 -11.09 -11.12
CA THR A 164 6.92 -11.01 -12.34
C THR A 164 6.56 -12.36 -12.93
N ASN A 165 7.32 -13.42 -12.61
CA ASN A 165 7.08 -14.78 -13.10
C ASN A 165 6.11 -15.58 -12.22
N ASN A 166 5.79 -15.09 -11.01
CA ASN A 166 4.91 -15.75 -10.06
C ASN A 166 4.11 -14.72 -9.27
N LEU A 167 3.14 -14.15 -9.97
CA LEU A 167 2.22 -13.15 -9.45
C LEU A 167 1.11 -13.81 -8.62
N PRO A 168 0.75 -13.23 -7.47
CA PRO A 168 -0.42 -13.68 -6.71
C PRO A 168 -1.70 -13.63 -7.52
N THR A 169 -2.47 -14.71 -7.43
CA THR A 169 -3.86 -14.80 -7.91
C THR A 169 -4.82 -14.69 -6.74
N ASP A 170 -6.12 -14.61 -7.02
CA ASP A 170 -7.15 -14.70 -5.99
C ASP A 170 -7.06 -16.06 -5.28
N GLY A 171 -7.30 -16.06 -3.96
CA GLY A 171 -7.11 -17.22 -3.11
C GLY A 171 -6.30 -16.94 -1.84
N ALA A 172 -5.71 -17.97 -1.26
CA ALA A 172 -4.98 -17.88 0.00
C ALA A 172 -3.69 -17.04 -0.12
N VAL A 173 -3.23 -16.50 1.00
CA VAL A 173 -2.00 -15.70 1.05
C VAL A 173 -0.82 -16.55 0.59
N MET A 174 -0.17 -16.15 -0.50
CA MET A 174 1.08 -16.77 -0.94
C MET A 174 2.22 -16.57 0.07
N ALA A 175 2.95 -17.64 0.38
CA ALA A 175 4.16 -17.60 1.18
C ALA A 175 5.27 -16.76 0.51
N LYS A 176 6.20 -16.23 1.31
CA LYS A 176 7.34 -15.42 0.86
C LYS A 176 6.97 -14.10 0.15
N LYS A 177 5.75 -13.59 0.36
CA LYS A 177 5.31 -12.28 -0.11
C LYS A 177 5.15 -11.32 1.08
N VAL A 178 5.20 -10.02 0.80
CA VAL A 178 5.04 -8.97 1.82
C VAL A 178 3.76 -8.20 1.53
N GLY A 179 2.98 -7.94 2.57
CA GLY A 179 1.72 -7.22 2.46
C GLY A 179 0.90 -7.29 3.74
N PHE A 180 -0.39 -6.97 3.62
CA PHE A 180 -1.33 -7.11 4.72
C PHE A 180 -2.70 -7.58 4.23
N SER A 181 -3.45 -8.19 5.13
CA SER A 181 -4.78 -8.71 4.90
C SER A 181 -5.80 -7.96 5.73
N TYR A 182 -6.99 -7.78 5.17
CA TYR A 182 -8.16 -7.23 5.85
C TYR A 182 -9.30 -8.24 5.81
N PHE A 183 -9.93 -8.47 6.96
CA PHE A 183 -11.05 -9.38 7.13
C PHE A 183 -12.34 -8.58 7.36
N PRO A 184 -13.20 -8.37 6.35
CA PRO A 184 -14.39 -7.52 6.45
C PRO A 184 -15.39 -8.01 7.49
N THR A 185 -15.48 -9.31 7.74
CA THR A 185 -16.37 -9.90 8.77
C THR A 185 -15.98 -9.49 10.19
N THR A 186 -14.69 -9.28 10.47
CA THR A 186 -14.20 -9.01 11.82
C THR A 186 -13.67 -7.59 11.98
N GLY A 187 -13.34 -6.92 10.87
CA GLY A 187 -12.60 -5.66 10.88
C GLY A 187 -11.10 -5.82 11.16
N LYS A 188 -10.60 -7.05 11.31
CA LYS A 188 -9.20 -7.30 11.66
C LYS A 188 -8.28 -7.02 10.47
N VAL A 189 -7.14 -6.40 10.76
CA VAL A 189 -6.02 -6.25 9.84
C VAL A 189 -4.85 -7.12 10.31
N GLN A 190 -4.21 -7.83 9.40
CA GLN A 190 -3.09 -8.71 9.71
C GLN A 190 -1.97 -8.54 8.69
N ILE A 191 -0.80 -8.13 9.17
CA ILE A 191 0.41 -8.02 8.33
C ILE A 191 0.98 -9.43 8.12
N PHE A 192 1.47 -9.67 6.90
CA PHE A 192 2.27 -10.85 6.58
C PHE A 192 3.55 -10.40 5.88
N LYS A 193 4.67 -10.81 6.44
CA LYS A 193 6.01 -10.57 5.89
C LYS A 193 6.85 -11.82 6.14
N ASN A 194 7.74 -12.10 5.21
CA ASN A 194 8.68 -13.21 5.29
C ASN A 194 9.99 -12.77 5.92
#